data_AF-A0AAD2H8M9-F1
#
_entry.id   AF-A0AAD2H8M9-F1
#
_cell.length_a   1.000
_cell.length_b   1.000
_cell.length_c   1.000
_cell.angle_alpha   90.00
_cell.angle_beta   90.00
_cell.angle_gamma   90.00
#
_symmetry.space_group_name_H-M   'P 1'
#
loop_
_entity.id
_entity.type
_entity.pdbx_description
1 polymer ?
#
loop_
_entity_poly.entity_id
_entity_poly.type
_entity_poly.pdbx_seq_one_letter_code
_entity_poly.pdbx_strand_id
1 'polypeptide(L)'
;MILRDFLLSGVVVSTILWQTSKTFLLPSTPPAPTPSFTGARFPPPTPRHETVEWAYTFDVHTNAFFPLYLTLYLAQLFLLPVIQKNNWLCLWVGNTLYLAGFAQYIYGTYLGLSALPYLAHTTLLLAPLLPLGAAYVVSLIGFRVAPWFLAVYFASS
;
A
#
# COMPACT_ATOMS: atom_id res chain seq x y z
N MET A 1 21.57 -2.45 -0.08
CA MET A 1 20.50 -1.93 -0.97
C MET A 1 19.12 -2.30 -0.45
N ILE A 2 18.78 -3.60 -0.33
CA ILE A 2 17.50 -4.07 0.23
C ILE A 2 17.09 -3.41 1.56
N LEU A 3 18.01 -3.27 2.51
CA LEU A 3 17.71 -2.73 3.83
C LEU A 3 17.45 -1.21 3.80
N ARG A 4 18.11 -0.50 2.88
CA ARG A 4 17.85 0.91 2.59
C ARG A 4 16.47 1.04 1.95
N ASP A 5 16.18 0.24 0.94
CA ASP A 5 14.94 0.36 0.18
C ASP A 5 13.74 -0.03 1.05
N PHE A 6 13.88 -1.04 1.92
CA PHE A 6 12.87 -1.41 2.90
C PHE A 6 12.69 -0.34 4.00
N LEU A 7 13.76 0.08 4.68
CA LEU A 7 13.60 1.02 5.81
C LEU A 7 13.22 2.44 5.36
N LEU A 8 13.81 2.94 4.28
CA LEU A 8 13.45 4.27 3.77
C LEU A 8 12.02 4.27 3.22
N SER A 9 11.65 3.27 2.40
CA SER A 9 10.28 3.20 1.89
C SER A 9 9.29 2.96 3.02
N GLY A 10 9.63 2.17 4.03
CA GLY A 10 8.78 1.94 5.20
C GLY A 10 8.54 3.21 5.99
N VAL A 11 9.58 3.97 6.33
CA VAL A 11 9.38 5.25 7.04
C VAL A 11 8.53 6.22 6.23
N VAL A 12 8.81 6.36 4.92
CA VAL A 12 8.06 7.27 4.03
C VAL A 12 6.61 6.83 3.88
N VAL A 13 6.37 5.57 3.51
CA VAL A 13 5.03 5.07 3.23
C VAL A 13 4.19 5.00 4.50
N SER A 14 4.74 4.58 5.63
CA SER A 14 4.01 4.60 6.90
C SER A 14 3.67 6.01 7.35
N THR A 15 4.56 6.99 7.12
CA THR A 15 4.24 8.40 7.41
C THR A 15 3.11 8.92 6.52
N ILE A 16 3.11 8.58 5.22
CA ILE A 16 2.04 8.94 4.29
C ILE A 16 0.73 8.26 4.70
N LEU A 17 0.74 6.94 4.96
CA LEU A 17 -0.44 6.18 5.38
C LEU A 17 -1.02 6.67 6.70
N TRP A 18 -0.15 7.05 7.63
CA TRP A 18 -0.56 7.63 8.89
C TRP A 18 -1.22 9.00 8.71
N GLN A 19 -0.66 9.87 7.86
CA GLN A 19 -1.26 11.16 7.53
C GLN A 19 -2.59 11.01 6.78
N THR A 20 -2.67 10.10 5.79
CA THR A 20 -3.90 9.86 5.04
C THR A 20 -4.99 9.28 5.94
N SER A 21 -4.63 8.39 6.86
CA SER A 21 -5.56 7.85 7.86
C SER A 21 -6.18 8.95 8.71
N LYS A 22 -5.36 9.87 9.23
CA LYS A 22 -5.82 10.99 10.04
C LYS A 22 -6.69 11.99 9.28
N THR A 23 -6.43 12.19 8.00
CA THR A 23 -7.08 13.22 7.20
C THR A 23 -8.36 12.72 6.54
N PHE A 24 -8.37 11.46 6.07
CA PHE A 24 -9.41 10.96 5.18
C PHE A 24 -10.17 9.75 5.71
N LEU A 25 -9.61 8.98 6.66
CA LEU A 25 -10.21 7.69 7.08
C LEU A 25 -11.01 7.78 8.39
N LEU A 26 -10.78 8.83 9.20
CA LEU A 26 -11.52 9.05 10.43
C LEU A 26 -12.95 9.56 10.15
N PRO A 27 -13.96 9.09 10.93
CA PRO A 27 -15.32 9.61 10.84
C PRO A 27 -15.33 11.11 11.17
N SER A 28 -16.01 11.91 10.33
CA SER A 28 -16.17 13.36 10.52
C SER A 28 -17.06 13.73 11.71
N THR A 29 -17.69 12.73 12.34
CA THR A 29 -18.70 12.93 13.38
C THR A 29 -18.16 12.44 14.72
N PRO A 30 -18.11 13.30 15.76
CA PRO A 30 -17.89 12.83 17.13
C PRO A 30 -18.95 11.77 17.48
N PRO A 31 -18.62 10.70 18.21
CA PRO A 31 -19.62 9.78 18.70
C PRO A 31 -20.67 10.58 19.49
N ALA A 32 -21.94 10.42 19.14
CA ALA A 32 -23.03 11.11 19.82
C ALA A 32 -22.94 10.82 21.33
N PRO A 33 -23.17 11.82 22.21
CA PRO A 33 -23.22 11.57 23.63
C PRO A 33 -24.31 10.53 23.88
N THR A 34 -23.91 9.34 24.33
CA THR A 34 -24.83 8.27 24.72
C THR A 34 -25.74 8.82 25.81
N PRO A 35 -27.07 8.81 25.66
CA PRO A 35 -27.95 9.24 26.75
C PRO A 35 -27.84 8.22 27.88
N SER A 36 -26.98 8.52 28.87
CA SER A 36 -26.87 7.72 30.09
C SER A 36 -28.10 7.95 30.94
N PHE A 37 -28.98 6.95 31.02
CA PHE A 37 -30.18 6.98 31.86
C PHE A 37 -29.87 6.82 33.37
N THR A 38 -28.59 6.70 33.74
CA THR A 38 -28.14 6.55 35.12
C THR A 38 -27.58 7.89 35.63
N GLY A 39 -28.30 8.50 36.57
CA GLY A 39 -27.89 9.75 37.22
C GLY A 39 -26.46 9.68 37.76
N ALA A 40 -25.62 10.59 37.27
CA ALA A 40 -24.35 11.06 37.81
C ALA A 40 -23.71 10.26 38.97
N ARG A 41 -22.93 9.23 38.64
CA ARG A 41 -21.84 8.72 39.52
C ARG A 41 -20.54 8.47 38.76
N PHE A 42 -20.60 8.24 37.45
CA PHE A 42 -19.43 8.02 36.61
C PHE A 42 -19.41 9.05 35.48
N PRO A 43 -18.27 9.74 35.21
CA PRO A 43 -18.17 10.58 34.03
C PRO A 43 -18.46 9.72 32.79
N PRO A 44 -19.16 10.26 31.77
CA PRO A 44 -19.32 9.54 30.50
C PRO A 44 -17.92 9.16 29.98
N PRO A 45 -17.75 7.96 29.39
CA PRO A 45 -16.47 7.59 28.80
C PRO A 45 -16.10 8.69 27.80
N THR A 46 -14.98 9.37 28.05
CA THR A 46 -14.44 10.38 27.14
C THR A 46 -14.37 9.79 25.74
N PRO A 47 -14.82 10.50 24.69
CA PRO A 47 -14.62 10.05 23.32
C PRO A 47 -13.12 9.80 23.13
N ARG A 48 -12.72 8.53 22.99
CA ARG A 48 -11.35 8.24 22.59
C ARG A 48 -11.26 8.74 21.15
N HIS A 49 -10.45 9.76 20.93
CA HIS A 49 -9.94 10.04 19.60
C HIS A 49 -9.06 8.85 19.22
N GLU A 50 -9.67 7.78 18.70
CA GLU A 50 -8.96 6.59 18.24
C GLU A 50 -8.26 6.97 16.93
N THR A 51 -7.06 7.55 17.08
CA THR A 51 -6.17 7.82 15.96
C THR A 51 -5.31 6.61 15.71
N VAL A 52 -5.08 6.28 14.44
CA VAL A 52 -4.17 5.20 14.08
C VAL A 52 -2.76 5.50 14.56
N GLU A 53 -2.14 4.52 15.21
CA GLU A 53 -0.76 4.61 15.66
C GLU A 53 0.19 4.47 14.47
N TRP A 54 1.26 5.27 14.47
CA TRP A 54 2.28 5.17 13.41
C TRP A 54 2.91 3.78 13.36
N ALA A 55 3.15 3.16 14.53
CA ALA A 55 3.70 1.80 14.63
C ALA A 55 2.80 0.77 13.95
N TYR A 56 1.48 0.93 14.04
CA TYR A 56 0.53 0.07 13.32
C TYR A 56 0.63 0.25 11.81
N THR A 57 0.71 1.50 11.31
CA THR A 57 0.90 1.75 9.88
C THR A 57 2.24 1.23 9.34
N PHE A 58 3.25 1.14 10.20
CA PHE A 58 4.54 0.54 9.88
C PHE A 58 4.49 -0.99 9.84
N ASP A 59 3.76 -1.61 10.75
CA ASP A 59 3.50 -3.05 10.72
C ASP A 59 2.71 -3.45 9.45
N VAL A 60 1.65 -2.71 9.12
CA VAL A 60 0.87 -2.93 7.90
C VAL A 60 1.74 -2.78 6.64
N HIS A 61 2.59 -1.75 6.56
CA HIS A 61 3.55 -1.61 5.47
C HIS A 61 4.46 -2.83 5.36
N THR A 62 5.03 -3.27 6.48
CA THR A 62 5.97 -4.39 6.52
C THR A 62 5.31 -5.69 6.04
N ASN A 63 4.09 -5.95 6.50
CA ASN A 63 3.31 -7.12 6.10
C ASN A 63 2.93 -7.06 4.60
N ALA A 64 2.51 -5.91 4.09
CA ALA A 64 2.19 -5.73 2.67
C ALA A 64 3.43 -5.75 1.76
N PHE A 65 4.58 -5.30 2.26
CA PHE A 65 5.85 -5.27 1.52
C PHE A 65 6.44 -6.66 1.32
N PHE A 66 6.22 -7.61 2.24
CA PHE A 66 6.82 -8.93 2.12
C PHE A 66 6.38 -9.69 0.85
N PRO A 67 5.09 -9.80 0.50
CA PRO A 67 4.69 -10.44 -0.76
C PRO A 67 5.06 -9.63 -2.01
N LEU A 68 5.09 -8.29 -1.91
CA LEU A 68 5.63 -7.42 -2.97
C LEU A 68 7.10 -7.76 -3.25
N TYR A 69 7.90 -7.92 -2.19
CA TYR A 69 9.30 -8.30 -2.28
C TYR A 69 9.45 -9.67 -2.96
N LEU A 70 8.67 -10.67 -2.55
CA LEU A 70 8.67 -11.99 -3.19
C LEU A 70 8.31 -11.89 -4.69
N THR A 71 7.39 -11.02 -5.06
CA THR A 71 6.96 -10.88 -6.46
C THR A 71 8.01 -10.16 -7.31
N LEU A 72 8.52 -9.02 -6.86
CA LEU A 72 9.40 -8.16 -7.66
C LEU A 72 10.89 -8.50 -7.55
N TYR A 73 11.33 -9.12 -6.47
CA TYR A 73 12.74 -9.50 -6.29
C TYR A 73 12.95 -10.99 -6.53
N LEU A 74 12.08 -11.86 -5.99
CA LEU A 74 12.28 -13.30 -6.11
C LEU A 74 11.68 -13.86 -7.41
N ALA A 75 10.39 -13.64 -7.68
CA ALA A 75 9.76 -14.16 -8.90
C ALA A 75 10.36 -13.51 -10.15
N GLN A 76 10.62 -12.20 -10.12
CA GLN A 76 11.30 -11.50 -11.22
C GLN A 76 12.66 -12.11 -11.54
N LEU A 77 13.45 -12.54 -10.54
CA LEU A 77 14.76 -13.16 -10.76
C LEU A 77 14.65 -14.42 -11.63
N PHE A 78 13.66 -15.27 -11.37
CA PHE A 78 13.40 -16.47 -12.18
C PHE A 78 12.86 -16.13 -13.57
N LEU A 79 12.11 -15.03 -13.69
CA LEU A 79 11.50 -14.57 -14.93
C LEU A 79 12.44 -13.71 -15.80
N LEU A 80 13.58 -13.23 -15.29
CA LEU A 80 14.58 -12.45 -16.02
C LEU A 80 14.89 -12.96 -17.44
N PRO A 81 15.21 -14.27 -17.67
CA PRO A 81 15.51 -14.77 -19.02
C PRO A 81 14.33 -14.67 -19.99
N VAL A 82 13.11 -14.57 -19.47
CA VAL A 82 11.88 -14.35 -20.24
C VAL A 82 11.66 -12.85 -20.45
N ILE A 83 11.77 -12.04 -19.40
CA ILE A 83 11.43 -10.61 -19.45
C ILE A 83 12.46 -9.80 -20.28
N GLN A 84 13.70 -10.27 -20.40
CA GLN A 84 14.75 -9.63 -21.21
C GLN A 84 14.56 -9.80 -22.73
N LYS A 85 13.69 -10.70 -23.19
CA LYS A 85 13.49 -10.92 -24.63
C LYS A 85 12.62 -9.83 -25.28
N ASN A 86 12.88 -9.54 -26.54
CA ASN A 86 12.19 -8.52 -27.33
C ASN A 86 10.83 -8.95 -27.93
N ASN A 87 10.03 -9.66 -27.14
CA ASN A 87 8.72 -10.13 -27.59
C ASN A 87 7.57 -9.41 -26.87
N TRP A 88 6.44 -9.23 -27.55
CA TRP A 88 5.24 -8.63 -26.95
C TRP A 88 4.75 -9.44 -25.74
N LEU A 89 4.81 -10.77 -25.80
CA LEU A 89 4.47 -11.65 -24.68
C LEU A 89 5.36 -11.38 -23.45
N CYS A 90 6.65 -11.12 -23.65
CA CYS A 90 7.60 -10.82 -22.56
C CYS A 90 7.33 -9.44 -21.94
N LEU A 91 6.94 -8.46 -22.76
CA LEU A 91 6.45 -7.16 -22.29
C LEU A 91 5.19 -7.34 -21.44
N TRP A 92 4.22 -8.11 -21.92
CA TRP A 92 2.97 -8.37 -21.21
C TRP A 92 3.22 -9.08 -19.87
N VAL A 93 4.03 -10.15 -19.86
CA VAL A 93 4.40 -10.87 -18.63
C VAL A 93 5.12 -9.97 -17.63
N GLY A 94 6.12 -9.20 -18.08
CA GLY A 94 6.85 -8.28 -17.23
C GLY A 94 5.95 -7.19 -16.62
N ASN A 95 5.14 -6.53 -17.44
CA ASN A 95 4.26 -5.47 -16.97
C ASN A 95 3.15 -6.02 -16.06
N THR A 96 2.66 -7.24 -16.31
CA THR A 96 1.68 -7.92 -15.45
C THR A 96 2.28 -8.29 -14.10
N LEU A 97 3.56 -8.70 -14.05
CA LEU A 97 4.26 -8.97 -12.79
C LEU A 97 4.34 -7.71 -11.91
N TYR A 98 4.64 -6.55 -12.51
CA TYR A 98 4.67 -5.27 -11.82
C TYR A 98 3.26 -4.85 -11.37
N LEU A 99 2.26 -4.96 -12.24
CA LEU A 99 0.87 -4.69 -11.89
C LEU A 99 0.42 -5.56 -10.71
N ALA A 100 0.67 -6.87 -10.75
CA ALA A 100 0.27 -7.81 -9.71
C ALA A 100 0.94 -7.50 -8.37
N GLY A 101 2.25 -7.22 -8.38
CA GLY A 101 2.99 -6.85 -7.16
C GLY A 101 2.42 -5.58 -6.52
N PHE A 102 2.29 -4.49 -7.29
CA PHE A 102 1.77 -3.23 -6.75
C PHE A 102 0.28 -3.32 -6.36
N ALA A 103 -0.54 -4.03 -7.12
CA ALA A 103 -1.95 -4.25 -6.76
C ALA A 103 -2.08 -5.05 -5.46
N GLN A 104 -1.27 -6.10 -5.29
CA GLN A 104 -1.22 -6.86 -4.05
C GLN A 104 -0.79 -5.98 -2.87
N TYR A 105 0.23 -5.14 -3.04
CA TYR A 105 0.69 -4.23 -1.99
C TYR A 105 -0.40 -3.25 -1.54
N ILE A 106 -1.10 -2.63 -2.49
CA ILE A 106 -2.22 -1.70 -2.23
C ILE A 106 -3.33 -2.45 -1.48
N TYR A 107 -3.69 -3.65 -1.95
CA TYR A 107 -4.73 -4.47 -1.33
C TYR A 107 -4.36 -4.94 0.08
N GLY A 108 -3.10 -5.35 0.30
CA GLY A 108 -2.60 -5.74 1.62
C GLY A 108 -2.65 -4.58 2.62
N THR A 109 -2.31 -3.36 2.17
CA THR A 109 -2.42 -2.15 2.98
C THR A 109 -3.87 -1.81 3.32
N TYR A 110 -4.78 -1.95 2.35
CA TYR A 110 -6.22 -1.79 2.56
C TYR A 110 -6.76 -2.79 3.59
N LEU A 111 -6.40 -4.07 3.47
CA LEU A 111 -6.82 -5.11 4.43
C LEU A 111 -6.30 -4.83 5.83
N GLY A 112 -5.03 -4.44 5.96
CA GLY A 112 -4.43 -4.09 7.25
C GLY A 112 -5.18 -2.95 7.94
N LEU A 113 -5.40 -1.84 7.25
CA LEU A 113 -6.10 -0.69 7.84
C LEU A 113 -7.60 -0.91 8.03
N SER A 114 -8.25 -1.76 7.22
CA SER A 114 -9.67 -2.10 7.37
C SER A 114 -9.97 -3.03 8.54
N ALA A 115 -8.94 -3.60 9.19
CA ALA A 115 -9.11 -4.33 10.45
C ALA A 115 -9.47 -3.40 11.64
N LEU A 116 -9.27 -2.09 11.49
CA LEU A 116 -9.61 -1.10 12.51
C LEU A 116 -11.09 -0.69 12.37
N PRO A 117 -11.97 -1.01 13.33
CA PRO A 117 -13.42 -0.80 13.21
C PRO A 117 -13.84 0.67 13.21
N TYR A 118 -12.94 1.58 13.62
CA TYR A 118 -13.20 3.02 13.68
C TYR A 118 -12.82 3.76 12.38
N LEU A 119 -12.20 3.11 11.39
CA LEU A 119 -11.94 3.71 10.09
C LEU A 119 -13.15 3.49 9.17
N ALA A 120 -13.82 4.58 8.76
CA ALA A 120 -15.06 4.49 7.99
C ALA A 120 -14.85 4.47 6.47
N HIS A 121 -13.81 5.17 5.96
CA HIS A 121 -13.63 5.40 4.52
C HIS A 121 -12.43 4.64 3.93
N THR A 122 -12.15 3.42 4.41
CA THR A 122 -10.96 2.64 3.99
C THR A 122 -10.92 2.31 2.51
N THR A 123 -12.07 2.30 1.82
CA THR A 123 -12.15 2.10 0.35
C THR A 123 -11.31 3.12 -0.43
N LEU A 124 -11.07 4.32 0.12
CA LEU A 124 -10.18 5.32 -0.50
C LEU A 124 -8.74 4.83 -0.66
N LEU A 125 -8.29 3.86 0.16
CA LEU A 125 -6.96 3.25 0.02
C LEU A 125 -6.81 2.44 -1.26
N LEU A 126 -7.90 2.02 -1.90
CA LEU A 126 -7.90 1.34 -3.20
C LEU A 126 -7.79 2.33 -4.37
N ALA A 127 -7.97 3.63 -4.15
CA ALA A 127 -7.93 4.64 -5.21
C ALA A 127 -6.65 4.61 -6.08
N PRO A 128 -5.44 4.35 -5.55
CA PRO A 128 -4.22 4.22 -6.36
C PRO A 128 -4.25 3.06 -7.37
N LEU A 129 -5.17 2.11 -7.24
CA LEU A 129 -5.34 1.00 -8.19
C LEU A 129 -5.81 1.48 -9.57
N LEU A 130 -6.61 2.56 -9.62
CA LEU A 130 -7.11 3.14 -10.88
C LEU A 130 -5.99 3.72 -11.76
N PRO A 131 -5.15 4.66 -11.28
CA PRO A 131 -4.03 5.14 -12.08
C PRO A 131 -3.00 4.04 -12.35
N LEU A 132 -2.85 3.05 -11.46
CA LEU A 132 -1.98 1.89 -11.71
C LEU A 132 -2.49 1.05 -12.90
N GLY A 133 -3.79 0.76 -12.95
CA GLY A 133 -4.42 0.05 -14.07
C GLY A 133 -4.32 0.83 -15.39
N ALA A 134 -4.54 2.15 -15.34
CA ALA A 134 -4.36 3.02 -16.50
C ALA A 134 -2.90 3.02 -16.99
N ALA A 135 -1.93 3.15 -16.08
CA ALA A 135 -0.51 3.09 -16.40
C ALA A 135 -0.11 1.73 -17.00
N TYR A 136 -0.70 0.63 -16.51
CA TYR A 136 -0.51 -0.69 -17.11
C TYR A 136 -1.01 -0.75 -18.55
N VAL A 137 -2.23 -0.27 -18.83
CA VAL A 137 -2.76 -0.24 -20.22
C VAL A 137 -1.87 0.58 -21.13
N VAL A 138 -1.42 1.76 -20.70
CA VAL A 138 -0.49 2.61 -21.45
C VAL A 138 0.85 1.90 -21.66
N SER A 139 1.34 1.16 -20.66
CA SER A 139 2.62 0.45 -20.77
C SER A 139 2.61 -0.63 -21.88
N LEU A 140 1.44 -1.23 -22.17
CA LEU A 140 1.29 -2.24 -23.22
C LEU A 140 1.50 -1.70 -24.64
N ILE A 141 1.52 -0.37 -24.83
CA ILE A 141 1.77 0.30 -26.11
C ILE A 141 3.26 0.22 -26.51
N GLY A 142 4.15 -0.20 -25.59
CA GLY A 142 5.56 -0.45 -25.91
C GLY A 142 6.54 -0.13 -24.78
N PHE A 143 6.07 0.38 -23.64
CA PHE A 143 6.92 0.68 -22.51
C PHE A 143 7.15 -0.56 -21.63
N ARG A 144 8.41 -0.96 -21.51
CA ARG A 144 8.82 -2.12 -20.73
C ARG A 144 9.31 -1.67 -19.36
N VAL A 145 8.51 -1.94 -18.34
CA VAL A 145 8.79 -1.46 -16.99
C VAL A 145 10.03 -2.15 -16.40
N ALA A 146 10.16 -3.47 -16.60
CA ALA A 146 11.23 -4.24 -15.98
C ALA A 146 12.65 -3.89 -16.45
N PRO A 147 12.98 -3.77 -17.76
CA PRO A 147 14.31 -3.35 -18.19
C PRO A 147 14.67 -1.93 -17.76
N TRP A 148 13.70 -1.02 -17.78
CA TRP A 148 13.89 0.36 -17.31
C TRP A 148 14.22 0.38 -15.81
N PHE A 149 13.46 -0.36 -15.00
CA PHE A 149 13.72 -0.46 -13.56
C PHE A 149 15.08 -1.08 -13.26
N LEU A 150 15.44 -2.18 -13.94
CA LEU A 150 16.75 -2.82 -13.80
C LEU A 150 17.89 -1.86 -14.18
N ALA A 151 17.73 -1.09 -15.27
CA ALA A 151 18.73 -0.10 -15.68
C ALA A 151 18.92 0.98 -14.62
N VAL A 152 17.83 1.57 -14.09
CA VAL A 152 17.91 2.59 -13.03
C VAL A 152 18.53 2.02 -11.74
N TYR A 153 18.12 0.82 -11.35
CA TYR A 153 18.55 0.20 -10.10
C TYR A 153 20.05 -0.17 -10.14
N PHE A 154 20.53 -0.74 -11.25
CA PHE A 154 21.94 -1.15 -11.38
C PHE A 154 22.88 -0.04 -11.88
N ALA A 155 22.41 0.96 -12.64
CA ALA A 155 23.26 2.07 -13.08
C ALA A 155 23.65 3.06 -11.97
N SER A 156 22.99 2.99 -10.81
CA SER A 156 23.28 3.83 -9.63
C SER A 156 24.18 3.16 -8.58
N SER A 157 24.78 2.02 -8.92
CA SER A 157 25.73 1.24 -8.09
C SER A 157 27.14 1.37 -8.65
#